data_AF-A0A8T9SAY5-F1
#
_entry.id   AF-A0A8T9SAY5-F1
#
_cell.length_a   1.000
_cell.length_b   1.000
_cell.length_c   1.000
_cell.angle_alpha   90.00
_cell.angle_beta   90.00
_cell.angle_gamma   90.00
#
_symmetry.space_group_name_H-M   'P 1'
#
loop_
_entity.id
_entity.type
_entity.pdbx_description
1 polymer ?
#
loop_
_entity_poly.entity_id
_entity_poly.type
_entity_poly.pdbx_seq_one_letter_code
_entity_poly.pdbx_strand_id
1 'polypeptide(L)'
;MADYALTGANGGAISGLLAVALFIPGLAVGVRRLHDVGKSGWFTLIVFVPLVGAIWLLVLACTEGTPGPNQYGEDPKGRVLAF
;
A
#
# COMPACT_ATOMS: atom_id res chain seq x y z
N MET A 1 15.22 7.36 -33.93
CA MET A 1 15.82 6.01 -33.95
C MET A 1 17.14 5.91 -33.18
N ALA A 2 17.67 6.99 -32.60
CA ALA A 2 18.87 6.97 -31.73
C ALA A 2 18.51 7.14 -30.23
N ASP A 3 17.23 7.33 -29.94
CA ASP A 3 16.65 7.61 -28.63
C ASP A 3 16.42 6.35 -27.78
N TYR A 4 16.32 5.16 -28.40
CA TYR A 4 16.20 3.87 -27.70
C TYR A 4 17.50 3.40 -27.01
N ALA A 5 18.67 3.87 -27.47
CA ALA A 5 19.97 3.42 -26.97
C ALA A 5 20.31 4.00 -25.58
N LEU A 6 19.83 5.21 -25.26
CA LEU A 6 19.85 5.73 -23.88
C LEU A 6 18.89 4.93 -22.97
N THR A 7 17.85 4.32 -23.53
CA THR A 7 16.87 3.50 -22.81
C THR A 7 17.34 2.07 -22.54
N GLY A 8 18.34 1.57 -23.27
CA GLY A 8 18.79 0.17 -23.17
C GLY A 8 19.63 -0.18 -21.93
N ALA A 9 20.59 0.67 -21.56
CA ALA A 9 21.45 0.47 -20.38
C ALA A 9 21.15 1.46 -19.24
N ASN A 10 21.01 2.75 -19.54
CA ASN A 10 20.64 3.76 -18.54
C ASN A 10 19.14 3.75 -18.23
N GLY A 11 18.29 3.41 -19.22
CA GLY A 11 16.86 3.24 -19.00
C GLY A 11 16.55 2.12 -18.02
N GLY A 12 17.27 1.00 -18.05
CA GLY A 12 17.11 -0.08 -17.07
C GLY A 12 17.43 0.36 -15.63
N ALA A 13 18.52 1.12 -15.44
CA ALA A 13 18.90 1.66 -14.13
C ALA A 13 17.89 2.71 -13.63
N ILE A 14 17.43 3.61 -14.50
CA ILE A 14 16.42 4.62 -14.17
C ILE A 14 15.07 3.95 -13.87
N SER A 15 14.63 2.99 -14.68
CA SER A 15 13.41 2.21 -14.44
C SER A 15 13.50 1.41 -13.14
N GLY A 16 14.64 0.81 -12.81
CA GLY A 16 14.86 0.11 -11.55
C GLY A 16 14.78 1.04 -10.34
N LEU A 17 15.43 2.21 -10.41
CA LEU A 17 15.35 3.24 -9.37
C LEU A 17 13.92 3.75 -9.18
N LEU A 18 13.21 4.03 -10.28
CA LEU A 18 11.80 4.43 -10.23
C LEU A 18 10.92 3.32 -9.64
N ALA A 19 11.15 2.06 -10.01
CA ALA A 19 10.40 0.94 -9.47
C ALA A 19 10.56 0.86 -7.94
N VAL A 20 11.79 0.93 -7.42
CA VAL A 20 12.04 0.90 -5.97
C VAL A 20 11.48 2.15 -5.29
N ALA A 21 11.68 3.33 -5.88
CA ALA A 21 11.19 4.60 -5.34
C ALA A 21 9.67 4.65 -5.24
N LEU A 22 8.94 3.98 -6.14
CA LEU A 22 7.47 3.85 -6.09
C LEU A 22 7.00 2.66 -5.26
N PHE A 23 7.81 1.61 -5.17
CA PHE A 23 7.47 0.39 -4.42
C PHE A 23 7.43 0.64 -2.91
N ILE A 24 8.42 1.34 -2.34
CA ILE A 24 8.48 1.66 -0.91
C ILE A 24 7.23 2.42 -0.43
N PRO A 25 6.83 3.57 -1.04
CA PRO A 25 5.63 4.28 -0.62
C PRO A 25 4.35 3.47 -0.89
N GLY A 26 4.32 2.65 -1.95
CA GLY A 26 3.20 1.73 -2.20
C GLY A 26 2.98 0.74 -1.05
N LEU A 27 4.06 0.12 -0.56
CA LEU A 27 4.00 -0.75 0.62
C LEU A 27 3.60 0.02 1.89
N ALA A 28 4.16 1.22 2.09
CA ALA A 28 3.87 2.05 3.26
C ALA A 28 2.38 2.43 3.36
N VAL A 29 1.75 2.77 2.23
CA VAL A 29 0.30 3.07 2.17
C VAL A 29 -0.52 1.82 2.51
N GLY A 30 -0.13 0.65 1.98
CA GLY A 30 -0.79 -0.63 2.29
C GLY A 30 -0.77 -0.96 3.79
N VAL A 31 0.41 -0.84 4.42
CA VAL A 31 0.57 -1.04 5.87
C VAL A 31 -0.30 -0.07 6.66
N ARG A 32 -0.33 1.22 6.28
CA ARG A 32 -1.18 2.22 6.94
C ARG A 32 -2.67 1.87 6.83
N ARG A 33 -3.15 1.38 5.68
CA ARG A 33 -4.56 0.94 5.55
C ARG A 33 -4.88 -0.30 6.38
N LEU A 34 -3.94 -1.23 6.51
CA LEU A 34 -4.13 -2.37 7.41
C LEU A 34 -4.21 -1.93 8.87
N HIS A 35 -3.38 -0.98 9.29
CA HIS A 35 -3.42 -0.42 10.64
C HIS A 35 -4.74 0.32 10.90
N ASP A 36 -5.28 1.06 9.94
CA ASP A 36 -6.59 1.71 10.06
C ASP A 36 -7.73 0.71 10.34
N VAL A 37 -7.68 -0.51 9.79
CA VAL A 37 -8.66 -1.58 10.06
C VAL A 37 -8.28 -2.50 11.23
N GLY A 38 -7.27 -2.13 12.02
CA GLY A 38 -6.81 -2.90 13.18
C GLY A 38 -6.09 -4.21 12.84
N LYS A 39 -5.65 -4.41 11.58
CA LYS A 39 -4.88 -5.58 11.15
C LYS A 39 -3.37 -5.29 11.16
N SER A 40 -2.58 -6.36 11.35
CA SER A 40 -1.12 -6.28 11.29
C SER A 40 -0.59 -5.92 9.91
N GLY A 41 0.47 -5.11 9.84
CA GLY A 41 1.16 -4.77 8.58
C GLY A 41 1.70 -5.99 7.81
N TRP A 42 1.89 -7.14 8.48
CA TRP A 42 2.28 -8.40 7.83
C TRP A 42 1.30 -8.87 6.74
N PHE A 43 0.03 -8.49 6.83
CA PHE A 43 -0.96 -8.81 5.81
C PHE A 43 -0.68 -8.11 4.47
N THR A 44 0.18 -7.08 4.44
CA THR A 44 0.62 -6.42 3.19
C THR A 44 1.33 -7.39 2.26
N LEU A 45 1.92 -8.49 2.77
CA LEU A 45 2.59 -9.51 1.96
C LEU A 45 1.67 -10.20 0.95
N ILE A 46 0.34 -10.13 1.10
CA ILE A 46 -0.57 -10.67 0.07
C ILE A 46 -0.44 -9.91 -1.27
N VAL A 47 0.17 -8.72 -1.31
CA VAL A 47 0.51 -8.04 -2.57
C VAL A 47 1.40 -8.88 -3.49
N PHE A 48 2.16 -9.84 -2.95
CA PHE A 48 2.95 -10.80 -3.74
C PHE A 48 2.10 -11.85 -4.45
N VAL A 49 0.84 -12.03 -4.08
CA VAL A 49 -0.11 -12.87 -4.79
C VAL A 49 -0.83 -12.00 -5.83
N PRO A 50 -0.50 -12.15 -7.13
CA PRO A 50 -1.13 -11.36 -8.17
C PRO A 50 -2.64 -11.62 -8.17
N LEU A 51 -3.43 -10.61 -8.57
CA LEU A 51 -4.89 -10.58 -8.54
C LEU A 51 -5.50 -10.53 -7.12
N VAL A 52 -5.16 -11.47 -6.24
CA VAL A 52 -5.72 -11.54 -4.88
C VAL A 52 -5.31 -10.32 -4.05
N GLY A 53 -4.03 -9.93 -4.10
CA GLY A 53 -3.58 -8.75 -3.37
C GLY A 53 -4.15 -7.44 -3.90
N ALA A 54 -4.34 -7.32 -5.21
CA ALA A 54 -4.98 -6.16 -5.81
C ALA A 54 -6.46 -6.05 -5.39
N ILE A 55 -7.21 -7.15 -5.47
CA ILE A 55 -8.62 -7.21 -5.05
C ILE A 55 -8.72 -6.92 -3.55
N TRP A 56 -7.86 -7.48 -2.71
CA TRP A 56 -7.90 -7.23 -1.28
C TRP A 56 -7.61 -5.77 -0.93
N LEU A 57 -6.58 -5.17 -1.53
CA LEU A 57 -6.27 -3.75 -1.31
C LEU A 57 -7.42 -2.85 -1.78
N LEU A 58 -8.11 -3.19 -2.88
CA LEU A 58 -9.31 -2.49 -3.33
C LEU A 58 -10.44 -2.59 -2.31
N VAL A 59 -10.73 -3.80 -1.81
CA VAL A 59 -11.73 -4.01 -0.76
C VAL A 59 -11.37 -3.21 0.50
N LEU A 60 -10.11 -3.26 0.94
CA LEU A 60 -9.59 -2.49 2.07
C LEU A 60 -9.72 -0.98 1.87
N ALA A 61 -9.47 -0.48 0.64
CA ALA A 61 -9.61 0.93 0.31
C ALA A 61 -11.07 1.40 0.35
N CYS A 62 -12.01 0.51 0.02
CA CYS A 62 -13.45 0.78 0.09
C CYS A 62 -14.05 0.48 1.48
N THR A 63 -13.33 -0.24 2.34
CA THR A 63 -13.79 -0.58 3.70
C THR A 63 -13.45 0.55 4.65
N GLU A 64 -14.38 0.90 5.55
CA GLU A 64 -14.09 1.87 6.58
C GLU A 64 -13.10 1.32 7.62
N GLY A 65 -12.23 2.20 8.14
CA GLY A 65 -11.38 1.89 9.28
C GLY A 65 -12.20 1.57 10.54
N THR A 66 -11.57 0.89 11.49
CA THR A 66 -12.19 0.47 12.76
C THR A 66 -12.72 1.70 13.52
N PRO A 67 -13.99 1.73 13.96
CA PRO A 67 -14.50 2.82 14.79
C PRO A 67 -13.88 2.77 16.20
N GLY A 68 -13.49 3.93 16.73
CA GLY A 68 -12.85 4.03 18.04
C GLY A 68 -11.33 3.79 18.02
N PRO A 69 -10.66 3.97 19.18
CA PRO A 69 -9.22 3.77 19.28
C PRO A 69 -8.87 2.30 19.02
N ASN A 70 -7.79 2.09 18.26
CA ASN A 70 -7.22 0.78 18.01
C ASN A 70 -5.75 0.71 18.50
N GLN A 71 -5.14 -0.46 18.42
CA GLN A 71 -3.74 -0.68 18.84
C GLN A 71 -2.69 0.18 18.07
N TYR A 72 -3.11 0.84 17.00
CA TYR A 72 -2.28 1.68 16.13
C TYR A 72 -2.55 3.18 16.29
N GLY A 73 -3.54 3.58 17.09
CA GLY A 73 -3.85 4.99 17.39
C GLY A 73 -5.34 5.28 17.59
N GLU A 74 -5.64 6.56 17.85
CA GLU A 74 -7.01 7.06 17.97
C GLU A 74 -7.69 7.18 16.59
N ASP A 75 -9.03 7.04 16.55
CA ASP A 75 -9.78 7.27 15.31
C ASP A 75 -9.73 8.77 14.93
N PRO A 76 -9.14 9.14 13.78
CA PRO A 76 -9.09 10.54 13.35
C PRO A 76 -10.48 11.14 13.10
N LYS A 77 -11.52 10.31 12.95
CA LYS A 77 -12.92 10.76 12.82
C LYS A 77 -13.63 10.90 14.16
N GLY A 78 -12.96 10.58 15.28
CA GLY A 78 -13.54 10.69 16.63
C GLY A 78 -14.78 9.82 16.84
N ARG A 79 -14.96 8.73 16.06
CA ARG A 79 -16.12 7.86 16.22
C ARG A 79 -15.92 7.03 17.47
N VAL A 80 -16.94 7.02 18.34
CA VAL A 80 -17.05 6.09 19.45
C VAL A 80 -17.81 4.86 18.99
N LEU A 81 -17.42 3.68 19.49
CA LEU A 81 -18.14 2.43 19.22
C LEU A 81 -19.62 2.63 19.61
N ALA A 82 -20.50 2.60 18.62
CA ALA A 82 -21.94 2.63 18.86
C ALA A 82 -22.35 1.25 19.38
N PHE A 83 -22.80 1.20 20.62
CA PHE A 83 -23.32 0.00 21.30
C PHE A 83 -24.71 -0.36 20.80
#